data_AF-A0A6M3KX41-F1
#
_entry.id   AF-A0A6M3KX41-F1
#
_cell.length_a   1.000
_cell.length_b   1.000
_cell.length_c   1.000
_cell.angle_alpha   90.00
_cell.angle_beta   90.00
_cell.angle_gamma   90.00
#
_symmetry.space_group_name_H-M   'P 1'
#
loop_
_entity.id
_entity.type
_entity.pdbx_description
1 polymer ?
#
loop_
_entity_poly.entity_id
_entity_poly.type
_entity_poly.pdbx_seq_one_letter_code
_entity_poly.pdbx_strand_id
1 'polypeptide(L)'
;MRKKIVWESKHYEFNSDVGRLEQYDEHKVEKPSFESEYDAVAIGDEHIPIQKIMHTPFGLWSVDDSMNPFRQFKFWMGHTNFSIGRNAESILRHTPGVEVLRIITRYRFIVGIGRLFKIRDVRIYINKTLCGTEDVTIEKN
;
A
#
# COMPACT_ATOMS: atom_id res chain seq x y z
N MET A 1 27.48 -11.61 5.59
CA MET A 1 26.08 -12.10 5.53
C MET A 1 25.46 -11.72 4.19
N ARG A 2 24.69 -12.61 3.54
CA ARG A 2 23.96 -12.28 2.31
C ARG A 2 22.77 -11.36 2.65
N LYS A 3 22.62 -10.26 1.91
CA LYS A 3 21.49 -9.34 2.06
C LYS A 3 20.20 -10.02 1.58
N LYS A 4 19.11 -9.83 2.32
CA LYS A 4 17.79 -10.38 2.03
C LYS A 4 16.70 -9.38 2.39
N ILE A 5 15.60 -9.42 1.64
CA ILE A 5 14.38 -8.67 1.91
C ILE A 5 13.23 -9.67 1.95
N VAL A 6 12.40 -9.58 2.99
CA VAL A 6 11.11 -10.29 3.06
C VAL A 6 10.02 -9.25 2.86
N TRP A 7 9.07 -9.60 2.00
CA TRP A 7 7.99 -8.69 1.60
C TRP A 7 6.68 -9.11 2.25
N GLU A 8 5.97 -8.15 2.81
CA GLU A 8 4.65 -8.33 3.42
C GLU A 8 3.69 -7.32 2.81
N SER A 9 2.56 -7.78 2.27
CA SER A 9 1.53 -6.87 1.76
C SER A 9 0.94 -6.07 2.91
N LYS A 10 0.85 -4.75 2.73
CA LYS A 10 0.15 -3.83 3.63
C LYS A 10 -0.92 -3.06 2.87
N HIS A 11 -1.37 -3.61 1.74
CA HIS A 11 -2.47 -3.05 1.00
C HIS A 11 -3.76 -3.48 1.69
N TYR A 12 -4.35 -2.53 2.40
CA TYR A 12 -5.63 -2.67 3.07
C TYR A 12 -6.62 -1.74 2.37
N GLU A 13 -7.83 -2.22 2.16
CA GLU A 13 -8.95 -1.39 1.73
C GLU A 13 -9.93 -1.22 2.90
N PHE A 14 -10.58 -0.06 2.95
CA PHE A 14 -11.62 0.15 3.94
C PHE A 14 -12.92 -0.47 3.45
N ASN A 15 -13.44 -1.42 4.21
CA ASN A 15 -14.75 -2.01 3.96
C ASN A 15 -15.82 -1.11 4.61
N SER A 16 -16.64 -0.46 3.79
CA SER A 16 -17.71 0.46 4.21
C SER A 16 -18.76 -0.22 5.08
N ASP A 17 -19.06 -1.48 4.77
CA ASP A 17 -20.14 -2.27 5.35
C ASP A 17 -19.77 -2.73 6.76
N VAL A 18 -18.51 -3.12 6.94
CA VAL A 18 -17.95 -3.61 8.22
C VAL A 18 -17.32 -2.48 9.05
N GLY A 19 -17.06 -1.33 8.42
CA GLY A 19 -16.44 -0.16 9.07
C GLY A 19 -14.99 -0.40 9.52
N ARG A 20 -14.26 -1.30 8.85
CA ARG A 20 -12.89 -1.69 9.21
C ARG A 20 -11.99 -1.83 7.98
N LEU A 21 -10.68 -1.73 8.19
CA LEU A 21 -9.67 -2.04 7.19
C LEU A 21 -9.55 -3.56 7.03
N GLU A 22 -9.73 -4.04 5.81
CA GLU A 22 -9.52 -5.43 5.43
C GLU A 22 -8.34 -5.53 4.46
N GLN A 23 -7.64 -6.67 4.46
CA GLN A 23 -6.56 -6.87 3.51
C GLN A 23 -7.14 -6.97 2.11
N TYR A 24 -6.60 -6.18 1.18
CA TYR A 24 -7.07 -6.19 -0.20
C TYR A 24 -6.84 -7.57 -0.82
N ASP A 25 -7.93 -8.17 -1.29
CA ASP A 25 -7.92 -9.42 -2.04
C ASP A 25 -8.33 -9.12 -3.49
N GLU A 26 -7.35 -9.19 -4.39
CA GLU A 26 -7.53 -8.88 -5.81
C GLU A 26 -8.54 -9.82 -6.48
N HIS A 27 -8.85 -10.98 -5.87
CA HIS A 27 -9.85 -11.95 -6.35
C HIS A 27 -11.28 -11.66 -5.89
N LYS A 28 -11.50 -10.74 -4.94
CA LYS A 28 -12.83 -10.35 -4.44
C LYS A 28 -13.39 -9.09 -5.10
N VAL A 29 -12.65 -8.50 -6.04
CA VAL A 29 -13.08 -7.29 -6.74
C VAL A 29 -14.18 -7.67 -7.72
N GLU A 30 -15.43 -7.65 -7.27
CA GLU A 30 -16.56 -7.42 -8.17
C GLU A 30 -16.30 -6.05 -8.83
N LYS A 31 -16.20 -6.05 -10.16
CA LYS A 31 -16.04 -4.81 -10.91
C LYS A 31 -17.19 -3.88 -10.49
N PRO A 32 -16.92 -2.69 -9.95
CA PRO A 32 -18.00 -1.77 -9.64
C PRO A 32 -18.70 -1.45 -10.96
N SER A 33 -19.95 -1.89 -11.09
CA SER A 33 -20.86 -1.35 -12.06
C SER A 33 -20.89 0.16 -11.83
N PHE A 34 -20.63 0.92 -12.87
CA PHE A 34 -20.53 2.38 -12.85
C PHE A 34 -21.86 3.10 -12.54
N GLU A 35 -22.88 2.38 -12.07
CA GLU A 35 -24.21 2.93 -11.84
C GLU A 35 -24.68 2.64 -10.41
N SER A 36 -25.19 3.72 -9.80
CA SER A 36 -25.96 3.84 -8.56
C SER A 36 -25.27 3.67 -7.20
N GLU A 37 -24.66 4.75 -6.70
CA GLU A 37 -24.67 5.07 -5.27
C GLU A 37 -24.83 6.60 -5.09
N TYR A 38 -26.03 7.08 -5.43
CA TYR A 38 -26.58 8.28 -4.79
C TYR A 38 -27.75 7.78 -3.96
N ASP A 39 -27.51 7.46 -2.70
CA ASP A 39 -28.59 7.26 -1.75
C ASP A 39 -29.31 8.60 -1.56
N ALA A 40 -30.48 8.72 -2.19
CA ALA A 40 -31.42 9.79 -1.97
C ALA A 40 -32.02 9.61 -0.57
N VAL A 41 -31.48 10.31 0.43
CA VAL A 41 -32.12 10.44 1.75
C VAL A 41 -32.97 11.72 1.75
N ALA A 42 -34.25 11.53 2.04
CA ALA A 42 -35.27 12.58 2.08
C ALA A 42 -34.86 13.72 3.03
N ILE A 43 -35.06 14.97 2.57
CA ILE A 43 -34.85 16.18 3.35
C ILE A 43 -35.88 16.20 4.48
N GLY A 44 -35.42 15.91 5.68
CA GLY A 44 -36.21 15.94 6.90
C GLY A 44 -35.41 15.78 8.20
N ASP A 45 -34.09 15.91 8.18
CA ASP A 45 -33.22 16.30 9.30
C ASP A 45 -31.81 16.44 8.72
N GLU A 46 -31.09 17.54 8.96
CA GLU A 46 -29.75 17.74 8.40
C GLU A 46 -28.74 16.80 9.09
N HIS A 47 -28.66 15.56 8.59
CA HIS A 47 -27.62 14.62 8.98
C HIS A 47 -26.29 15.05 8.34
N ILE A 48 -25.46 15.75 9.11
CA ILE A 48 -24.06 15.96 8.74
C ILE A 48 -23.40 14.57 8.64
N PRO A 49 -22.91 14.14 7.47
CA PRO A 49 -22.28 12.84 7.35
C PRO A 49 -21.05 12.79 8.26
N ILE A 50 -21.03 11.84 9.20
CA ILE A 50 -19.88 11.63 10.08
C ILE A 50 -18.71 11.18 9.21
N GLN A 51 -17.73 12.06 9.04
CA GLN A 51 -16.51 11.74 8.30
C GLN A 51 -15.77 10.61 9.02
N LYS A 52 -15.62 9.46 8.35
CA LYS A 52 -14.81 8.34 8.83
C LYS A 52 -13.34 8.69 8.63
N ILE A 53 -12.59 8.85 9.72
CA ILE A 53 -11.16 9.24 9.70
C ILE A 53 -10.30 8.00 9.92
N MET A 54 -9.26 7.85 9.10
CA MET A 54 -8.24 6.82 9.19
C MET A 54 -6.92 7.43 9.68
N HIS A 55 -6.38 6.87 10.77
CA HIS A 55 -5.02 7.18 11.22
C HIS A 55 -4.02 6.30 10.47
N THR A 56 -3.08 6.94 9.77
CA THR A 56 -2.07 6.24 8.97
C THR A 56 -0.66 6.74 9.30
N PRO A 57 0.40 5.97 8.99
CA PRO A 57 1.78 6.47 9.10
C PRO A 57 2.08 7.71 8.23
N PHE A 58 1.16 8.06 7.32
CA PHE A 58 1.24 9.21 6.43
C PHE A 58 0.34 10.37 6.88
N GLY A 59 -0.31 10.26 8.05
CA GLY A 59 -1.21 11.28 8.60
C GLY A 59 -2.66 10.79 8.74
N LEU A 60 -3.54 11.74 9.05
CA LEU A 60 -4.98 11.53 9.12
C LEU A 60 -5.57 11.69 7.72
N TRP A 61 -6.40 10.75 7.31
CA TRP A 61 -7.09 10.80 6.03
C TRP A 61 -8.57 10.49 6.22
N SER A 62 -9.44 11.21 5.53
CA SER A 62 -10.83 10.78 5.41
C SER A 62 -10.86 9.53 4.54
N VAL A 63 -11.62 8.52 4.97
CA VAL A 63 -11.76 7.25 4.24
C VAL A 63 -12.28 7.50 2.82
N ASP A 64 -13.25 8.40 2.71
CA ASP A 64 -13.93 8.75 1.45
C ASP A 64 -13.13 9.73 0.58
N ASP A 65 -11.96 10.17 1.05
CA ASP A 65 -11.10 11.06 0.26
C ASP A 65 -10.63 10.36 -1.01
N SER A 66 -10.88 10.98 -2.16
CA SER A 66 -10.34 10.55 -3.44
C SER A 66 -8.81 10.44 -3.42
N MET A 67 -8.13 11.24 -2.60
CA MET A 67 -6.67 11.26 -2.44
C MET A 67 -6.16 10.30 -1.35
N ASN A 68 -7.03 9.45 -0.80
CA ASN A 68 -6.64 8.45 0.19
C ASN A 68 -5.49 7.58 -0.36
N PRO A 69 -4.30 7.58 0.29
CA PRO A 69 -3.12 6.92 -0.23
C PRO A 69 -3.30 5.40 -0.37
N PHE A 70 -4.16 4.77 0.44
CA PHE A 70 -4.44 3.33 0.34
C PHE A 70 -5.28 2.97 -0.88
N ARG A 71 -6.06 3.92 -1.44
CA ARG A 71 -6.75 3.75 -2.73
C ARG A 71 -5.83 4.05 -3.92
N GLN A 72 -4.83 4.92 -3.72
CA GLN A 72 -3.92 5.36 -4.78
C GLN A 72 -2.76 4.39 -5.00
N PHE A 73 -2.24 3.76 -3.95
CA PHE A 73 -1.03 2.94 -4.01
C PHE A 73 -1.20 1.55 -3.43
N LYS A 74 -0.51 0.57 -4.03
CA LYS A 74 -0.35 -0.75 -3.43
C LYS A 74 0.80 -0.71 -2.44
N PHE A 75 0.49 -0.65 -1.15
CA PHE A 75 1.51 -0.58 -0.10
C PHE A 75 2.10 -1.95 0.25
N TRP A 76 3.44 -1.99 0.31
CA TRP A 76 4.21 -3.16 0.69
C TRP A 76 5.26 -2.80 1.71
N MET A 77 5.43 -3.65 2.71
CA MET A 77 6.48 -3.54 3.72
C MET A 77 7.65 -4.46 3.36
N GLY A 78 8.85 -3.88 3.34
CA GLY A 78 10.10 -4.62 3.20
C GLY A 78 10.79 -4.76 4.54
N HIS A 79 11.06 -6.00 4.96
CA HIS A 79 11.85 -6.33 6.14
C HIS A 79 13.24 -6.79 5.71
N THR A 80 14.28 -6.08 6.12
CA THR A 80 15.66 -6.33 5.69
C THR A 80 16.52 -6.89 6.82
N ASN A 81 17.50 -7.73 6.49
CA ASN A 81 18.54 -8.16 7.43
C ASN A 81 19.78 -7.27 7.42
N PHE A 82 19.71 -6.12 6.74
CA PHE A 82 20.80 -5.15 6.59
C PHE A 82 20.30 -3.73 6.81
N SER A 83 21.18 -2.86 7.29
CA SER A 83 20.84 -1.46 7.56
C SER A 83 20.48 -0.73 6.26
N ILE A 84 19.34 -0.05 6.27
CA ILE A 84 18.92 0.88 5.22
C ILE A 84 19.70 2.18 5.43
N GLY A 85 20.85 2.30 4.77
CA GLY A 85 21.63 3.54 4.72
C GLY A 85 21.18 4.45 3.57
N ARG A 86 21.80 5.63 3.44
CA ARG A 86 21.49 6.62 2.39
C ARG A 86 21.52 6.05 0.97
N ASN A 87 22.47 5.14 0.69
CA ASN A 87 22.56 4.49 -0.62
C ASN A 87 21.33 3.59 -0.89
N ALA A 88 20.96 2.75 0.08
CA ALA A 88 19.79 1.88 -0.06
C ALA A 88 18.50 2.68 -0.18
N GLU A 89 18.35 3.75 0.59
CA GLU A 89 17.21 4.67 0.48
C GLU A 89 17.15 5.33 -0.89
N SER A 90 18.30 5.81 -1.42
CA SER A 90 18.37 6.41 -2.75
C SER A 90 17.96 5.42 -3.85
N ILE A 91 18.43 4.17 -3.77
CA ILE A 91 18.03 3.11 -4.70
C ILE A 91 16.53 2.86 -4.65
N LEU A 92 15.95 2.74 -3.45
CA LEU A 92 14.51 2.54 -3.28
C LEU A 92 13.71 3.72 -3.87
N ARG A 93 14.16 4.96 -3.62
CA ARG A 93 13.48 6.19 -4.08
C ARG A 93 13.47 6.34 -5.60
N HIS A 94 14.51 5.88 -6.28
CA HIS A 94 14.64 5.98 -7.74
C HIS A 94 14.26 4.68 -8.47
N THR A 95 13.71 3.70 -7.75
CA THR A 95 13.24 2.46 -8.38
C THR A 95 11.96 2.75 -9.20
N PRO A 96 11.92 2.38 -10.49
CA PRO A 96 10.71 2.52 -11.30
C PRO A 96 9.50 1.85 -10.65
N GLY A 97 8.39 2.58 -10.57
CA GLY A 97 7.14 2.13 -9.97
C GLY A 97 7.00 2.34 -8.47
N VAL A 98 8.08 2.69 -7.75
CA VAL A 98 7.98 3.18 -6.37
C VAL A 98 7.63 4.67 -6.40
N GLU A 99 6.43 5.01 -5.95
CA GLU A 99 5.97 6.40 -5.87
C GLU A 99 6.03 6.96 -4.45
N VAL A 100 5.86 6.08 -3.45
CA VAL A 100 5.95 6.43 -2.04
C VAL A 100 7.03 5.59 -1.39
N LEU A 101 7.89 6.22 -0.60
CA LEU A 101 8.87 5.54 0.25
C LEU A 101 8.84 6.13 1.65
N ARG A 102 8.69 5.27 2.65
CA ARG A 102 8.83 5.63 4.07
C ARG A 102 9.74 4.65 4.78
N ILE A 103 10.84 5.15 5.34
CA ILE A 103 11.68 4.37 6.24
C ILE A 103 11.03 4.37 7.62
N ILE A 104 10.73 3.19 8.15
CA ILE A 104 10.08 3.01 9.46
C ILE A 104 11.14 2.77 10.54
N THR A 105 12.10 1.89 10.25
CA THR A 105 13.25 1.64 11.11
C THR A 105 14.49 1.44 10.24
N ARG A 106 15.65 1.27 10.89
CA ARG A 106 16.92 0.92 10.22
C ARG A 106 16.82 -0.35 9.33
N TYR A 107 15.82 -1.20 9.56
CA TYR A 107 15.66 -2.50 8.88
C TYR A 107 14.29 -2.68 8.22
N ARG A 108 13.43 -1.65 8.24
CA ARG A 108 12.06 -1.74 7.72
C ARG A 108 11.69 -0.49 6.96
N PHE A 109 11.05 -0.69 5.82
CA PHE A 109 10.53 0.38 4.99
C PHE A 109 9.18 0.00 4.40
N ILE A 110 8.40 1.00 4.04
CA ILE A 110 7.15 0.87 3.28
C ILE A 110 7.39 1.50 1.91
N VAL A 111 6.98 0.80 0.85
CA VAL A 111 6.84 1.36 -0.49
C VAL A 111 5.38 1.36 -0.92
N GLY A 112 4.95 2.45 -1.54
CA GLY A 112 3.70 2.52 -2.29
C GLY A 112 4.01 2.37 -3.77
N ILE A 113 3.44 1.35 -4.39
CA ILE A 113 3.61 1.07 -5.82
C ILE A 113 2.47 1.71 -6.61
N GLY A 114 2.83 2.41 -7.69
CA GLY A 114 1.88 3.01 -8.62
C GLY A 114 0.99 1.97 -9.29
N ARG A 115 -0.26 2.34 -9.60
CA ARG A 115 -1.28 1.39 -10.11
C ARG A 115 -0.92 0.78 -11.47
N LEU A 116 -0.12 1.46 -12.27
CA LEU A 116 0.34 0.99 -13.58
C LEU A 116 1.52 0.01 -13.51
N PHE A 117 2.10 -0.19 -12.32
CA PHE A 117 3.26 -1.05 -12.13
C PHE A 117 2.87 -2.37 -11.47
N LYS A 118 3.44 -3.47 -11.96
CA LYS A 118 3.29 -4.78 -11.33
C LYS A 118 4.27 -4.90 -10.17
N ILE A 119 3.75 -5.16 -8.98
CA ILE A 119 4.56 -5.31 -7.76
C ILE A 119 5.67 -6.35 -7.91
N ARG A 120 5.41 -7.45 -8.64
CA ARG A 120 6.40 -8.50 -8.91
C ARG A 120 7.67 -7.93 -9.56
N ASP A 121 7.50 -7.11 -10.61
CA ASP A 121 8.60 -6.57 -11.38
C ASP A 121 9.41 -5.56 -10.54
N VAL A 122 8.70 -4.72 -9.76
CA VAL A 122 9.32 -3.77 -8.85
C VAL A 122 10.13 -4.49 -7.76
N ARG A 123 9.57 -5.54 -7.14
CA ARG A 123 10.28 -6.32 -6.10
C ARG A 123 11.52 -7.01 -6.63
N ILE A 124 11.44 -7.60 -7.84
CA ILE A 124 12.59 -8.22 -8.50
C ILE A 124 13.69 -7.17 -8.73
N TYR A 125 13.32 -5.98 -9.22
CA TYR A 125 14.26 -4.89 -9.42
C TYR A 125 14.94 -4.46 -8.12
N ILE A 126 14.16 -4.24 -7.05
CA ILE A 126 14.69 -3.84 -5.74
C ILE A 126 15.65 -4.92 -5.20
N ASN A 127 15.28 -6.20 -5.26
CA ASN A 127 16.12 -7.28 -4.78
C ASN A 127 17.40 -7.43 -5.60
N LYS A 128 17.33 -7.28 -6.92
CA LYS A 128 18.50 -7.32 -7.79
C LYS A 128 19.48 -6.19 -7.44
N THR A 129 18.99 -4.96 -7.27
CA THR A 129 19.84 -3.80 -7.01
C THR A 129 20.38 -3.75 -5.57
N LEU A 130 19.57 -4.12 -4.56
CA LEU A 130 19.99 -4.05 -3.15
C LEU A 130 20.68 -5.31 -2.64
N CYS A 131 20.26 -6.49 -3.10
CA CYS A 131 20.72 -7.78 -2.60
C CYS A 131 21.63 -8.53 -3.59
N GLY A 132 21.65 -8.13 -4.87
CA GLY A 132 22.41 -8.83 -5.90
C GLY A 132 21.83 -10.21 -6.26
N THR A 133 20.56 -10.45 -5.92
CA THR A 133 19.87 -11.73 -6.17
C THR A 133 18.47 -11.47 -6.68
N GLU A 134 18.00 -12.31 -7.61
CA GLU A 134 16.60 -12.31 -8.04
C GLU A 134 15.75 -13.00 -6.97
N ASP A 135 14.54 -12.49 -6.71
CA ASP A 135 13.63 -13.00 -5.68
C ASP A 135 13.37 -14.50 -5.89
N VAL A 136 13.78 -15.33 -4.93
CA VAL A 136 13.22 -16.67 -4.75
C VAL A 136 12.04 -16.48 -3.82
N THR A 137 10.84 -16.29 -4.37
CA THR A 137 9.60 -16.23 -3.60
C THR A 137 9.47 -17.53 -2.81
N ILE A 138 9.82 -17.51 -1.52
CA ILE A 138 9.32 -18.50 -0.56
C ILE A 138 7.97 -17.95 -0.11
N GLU A 139 6.94 -18.19 -0.89
CA GLU A 139 5.57 -18.09 -0.40
C GLU A 139 5.44 -19.13 0.71
N LYS A 140 5.34 -18.67 1.96
CA LYS A 140 4.93 -19.56 3.04
C LYS A 140 3.44 -19.82 2.85
N ASN A 141 3.12 -21.05 2.43
CA ASN A 141 1.79 -21.66 2.60
C ASN A 141 1.30 -21.51 4.05
#